data_AF-A0A947JG66-F1
#
_entry.id   AF-A0A947JG66-F1
#
_cell.length_a   1.000
_cell.length_b   1.000
_cell.length_c   1.000
_cell.angle_alpha   90.00
_cell.angle_beta   90.00
_cell.angle_gamma   90.00
#
_symmetry.space_group_name_H-M   'P 1'
#
loop_
_entity.id
_entity.type
_entity.pdbx_description
1 polymer ?
#
loop_
_entity_poly.entity_id
_entity_poly.type
_entity_poly.pdbx_seq_one_letter_code
_entity_poly.pdbx_strand_id
1 'polypeptide(L)'
;MIDARSNSLSIGSHHSKPYIVIVCMITVTAFLVNTLSCNLAWADRAPSELTSVGSDRAVSPVSPGLFKELKARTFALPQSLGMVKDAWSAHPGAATVIQIQDAHCNYGAQKKIADIIAYVNDNYGISSINLEGGVGKYDLTVFTDIVDKRIREKTADHFVKEGLINGAEYFAINNPDKAILWGIEDPELYIENLKVYRNSLLHKEEVDQSLKSLSYVLTNLKIKIYSKELLDFDMKYSRFKADNMGINDYFAYLLDQAKAKSIDMKPYDNIALLNRAQQAEGTIDFNRANNERDELIDILQRKMSKNAMEELVIKTVEFKKENISQKEFYNYLMEKAAELKIDLSSLPELSKYIGYISLYEAMDKTKVMDEKDILEFKIKDAIIE
;
A
#
# COMPACT_ATOMS: atom_id res chain seq x y z
N MET A 1 -39.67 -27.89 -42.19
CA MET A 1 -40.89 -27.15 -42.58
C MET A 1 -42.03 -27.71 -41.75
N ILE A 2 -42.44 -26.94 -40.72
CA ILE A 2 -43.79 -26.83 -40.09
C ILE A 2 -44.38 -28.12 -39.47
N ASP A 3 -45.01 -28.15 -38.29
CA ASP A 3 -45.10 -27.37 -37.05
C ASP A 3 -46.07 -28.17 -36.12
N ALA A 4 -45.99 -27.89 -34.82
CA ALA A 4 -47.06 -27.94 -33.81
C ALA A 4 -47.83 -29.23 -33.45
N ARG A 5 -47.68 -29.65 -32.18
CA ARG A 5 -48.71 -29.72 -31.08
C ARG A 5 -48.32 -30.80 -30.05
N SER A 6 -47.75 -30.38 -28.93
CA SER A 6 -48.42 -30.15 -27.64
C SER A 6 -48.65 -31.44 -26.85
N ASN A 7 -47.89 -31.61 -25.76
CA ASN A 7 -48.46 -32.10 -24.52
C ASN A 7 -47.70 -31.54 -23.32
N SER A 8 -48.49 -30.93 -22.46
CA SER A 8 -48.20 -30.34 -21.16
C SER A 8 -47.47 -31.30 -20.22
N LEU A 9 -46.46 -30.81 -19.51
CA LEU A 9 -46.02 -31.39 -18.25
C LEU A 9 -46.09 -30.32 -17.16
N SER A 10 -46.92 -30.64 -16.18
CA SER A 10 -47.28 -29.86 -15.01
C SER A 10 -46.05 -29.38 -14.22
N ILE A 11 -46.05 -28.10 -13.86
CA ILE A 11 -45.19 -27.56 -12.81
C ILE A 11 -45.74 -28.08 -11.49
N GLY A 12 -45.26 -29.26 -11.08
CA GLY A 12 -45.46 -29.79 -9.74
C GLY A 12 -44.66 -28.95 -8.75
N SER A 13 -45.37 -28.23 -7.89
CA SER A 13 -44.83 -27.68 -6.65
C SER A 13 -44.35 -28.83 -5.77
N HIS A 14 -43.04 -29.05 -5.69
CA HIS A 14 -42.47 -29.90 -4.64
C HIS A 14 -41.24 -29.26 -4.01
N HIS A 15 -41.33 -29.16 -2.70
CA HIS A 15 -40.33 -28.70 -1.77
C HIS A 15 -38.94 -29.32 -1.99
N SER A 16 -37.95 -28.47 -2.27
CA SER A 16 -36.53 -28.76 -2.01
C SER A 16 -35.84 -27.54 -1.38
N LYS A 17 -36.50 -26.95 -0.37
CA LYS A 17 -35.98 -25.83 0.43
C LYS A 17 -35.13 -26.16 1.68
N PRO A 18 -34.81 -27.43 2.06
CA PRO A 18 -33.88 -27.65 3.16
C PRO A 18 -32.41 -27.79 2.72
N TYR A 19 -32.12 -28.38 1.55
CA TYR A 19 -30.75 -28.69 1.14
C TYR A 19 -29.90 -27.44 0.86
N ILE A 20 -30.45 -26.43 0.16
CA ILE A 20 -29.73 -25.18 -0.14
C ILE A 20 -29.46 -24.38 1.15
N VAL A 21 -30.41 -24.38 2.08
CA VAL A 21 -30.26 -23.70 3.38
C VAL A 21 -29.21 -24.40 4.24
N ILE A 22 -29.15 -25.73 4.21
CA ILE A 22 -28.13 -26.53 4.90
C ILE A 22 -26.74 -26.24 4.31
N VAL A 23 -26.60 -26.19 2.98
CA VAL A 23 -25.31 -25.86 2.33
C VAL A 23 -24.85 -24.45 2.70
N CYS A 24 -25.74 -23.45 2.68
CA CYS A 24 -25.41 -22.09 3.11
C CYS A 24 -25.05 -21.99 4.59
N MET A 25 -25.74 -22.74 5.47
CA MET A 25 -25.39 -22.77 6.90
C MET A 25 -24.04 -23.44 7.14
N ILE A 26 -23.69 -24.49 6.39
CA ILE A 26 -22.38 -25.14 6.49
C ILE A 26 -21.27 -24.19 6.02
N THR A 27 -21.43 -23.47 4.91
CA THR A 27 -20.42 -22.51 4.45
C THR A 27 -20.27 -21.32 5.38
N VAL A 28 -21.36 -20.77 5.92
CA VAL A 28 -21.30 -19.68 6.91
C VAL A 28 -20.68 -20.16 8.23
N THR A 29 -20.99 -21.38 8.69
CA THR A 29 -20.40 -21.94 9.91
C THR A 29 -18.92 -22.26 9.71
N ALA A 30 -18.53 -22.84 8.57
CA ALA A 30 -17.12 -23.07 8.23
C ALA A 30 -16.34 -21.75 8.15
N PHE A 31 -16.94 -20.70 7.58
CA PHE A 31 -16.34 -19.37 7.54
C PHE A 31 -16.20 -18.79 8.96
N LEU A 32 -17.25 -18.79 9.77
CA LEU A 32 -17.22 -18.28 11.14
C LEU A 32 -16.25 -19.06 12.06
N VAL A 33 -16.19 -20.39 11.93
CA VAL A 33 -15.26 -21.23 12.70
C VAL A 33 -13.81 -20.96 12.27
N ASN A 34 -13.53 -20.78 10.98
CA ASN A 34 -12.18 -20.45 10.51
C ASN A 34 -11.74 -19.05 10.96
N THR A 35 -12.66 -18.07 10.96
CA THR A 35 -12.37 -16.69 11.38
C THR A 35 -12.26 -16.54 12.90
N LEU A 36 -12.99 -17.34 13.70
CA LEU A 36 -12.98 -17.26 15.17
C LEU A 36 -11.96 -18.19 15.83
N SER A 37 -11.65 -19.36 15.25
CA SER A 37 -10.76 -20.36 15.88
C SER A 37 -9.28 -20.08 15.67
N CYS A 38 -8.91 -19.32 14.63
CA CYS A 38 -7.51 -18.94 14.39
C CYS A 38 -7.01 -17.77 15.26
N ASN A 39 -7.87 -17.12 16.05
CA ASN A 39 -7.49 -16.00 16.90
C ASN A 39 -7.21 -16.36 18.37
N LEU A 40 -7.27 -17.65 18.76
CA LEU A 40 -7.11 -18.07 20.18
C LEU A 40 -5.98 -19.06 20.48
N ALA A 41 -5.22 -19.53 19.49
CA ALA A 41 -4.28 -20.65 19.68
C ALA A 41 -2.78 -20.29 19.72
N TRP A 42 -2.41 -19.01 19.51
CA TRP A 42 -1.00 -18.61 19.34
C TRP A 42 -0.38 -17.94 20.58
N ALA A 43 -1.09 -17.93 21.71
CA ALA A 43 -0.67 -17.22 22.91
C ALA A 43 0.13 -18.06 23.94
N ASP A 44 0.35 -19.36 23.73
CA ASP A 44 0.78 -20.24 24.85
C ASP A 44 1.97 -21.18 24.61
N ARG A 45 2.80 -20.98 23.58
CA ARG A 45 4.05 -21.76 23.42
C ARG A 45 5.20 -20.94 22.86
N ALA A 46 5.85 -20.18 23.73
CA ALA A 46 7.24 -19.75 23.50
C ALA A 46 8.17 -20.86 24.03
N PRO A 47 9.06 -21.45 23.21
CA PRO A 47 10.16 -22.26 23.72
C PRO A 47 11.13 -21.35 24.48
N SER A 48 11.30 -21.63 25.76
CA SER A 48 12.34 -21.05 26.59
C SER A 48 13.69 -21.67 26.21
N GLU A 49 14.39 -21.08 25.24
CA GLU A 49 15.84 -21.30 25.03
C GLU A 49 16.40 -20.32 23.97
N LEU A 50 16.73 -19.10 24.40
CA LEU A 50 17.77 -18.29 23.75
C LEU A 50 18.77 -17.90 24.84
N THR A 51 19.56 -18.87 25.28
CA THR A 51 20.66 -18.62 26.21
C THR A 51 21.79 -17.90 25.50
N SER A 52 22.28 -16.86 26.17
CA SER A 52 23.52 -16.12 25.95
C SER A 52 24.61 -16.85 25.16
N VAL A 53 25.12 -16.20 24.12
CA VAL A 53 26.52 -16.38 23.72
C VAL A 53 27.18 -15.00 23.70
N GLY A 54 28.21 -14.88 24.54
CA GLY A 54 28.92 -13.65 24.83
C GLY A 54 29.95 -13.26 23.77
N SER A 55 30.61 -12.17 24.15
CA SER A 55 31.68 -11.45 23.49
C SER A 55 32.79 -12.33 22.91
N ASP A 56 33.21 -12.04 21.68
CA ASP A 56 34.56 -11.51 21.40
C ASP A 56 34.79 -11.46 19.90
N ARG A 57 34.92 -10.24 19.35
CA ARG A 57 35.79 -9.93 18.20
C ARG A 57 35.89 -8.42 18.01
N ALA A 58 37.06 -7.90 18.36
CA ALA A 58 37.49 -6.56 18.05
C ALA A 58 37.84 -6.43 16.56
N VAL A 59 37.20 -5.49 15.85
CA VAL A 59 37.72 -4.85 14.63
C VAL A 59 37.28 -3.39 14.63
N SER A 60 38.28 -2.50 14.74
CA SER A 60 38.40 -1.05 14.47
C SER A 60 37.31 -0.02 14.82
N PRO A 61 37.70 1.18 15.30
CA PRO A 61 36.80 2.14 15.92
C PRO A 61 36.12 3.03 14.87
N VAL A 62 34.86 2.75 14.59
CA VAL A 62 33.92 3.82 14.20
C VAL A 62 33.42 4.41 15.51
N SER A 63 33.58 5.71 15.72
CA SER A 63 33.12 6.41 16.92
C SER A 63 31.70 5.97 17.29
N PRO A 64 31.43 5.56 18.56
CA PRO A 64 30.12 5.06 18.93
C PRO A 64 29.12 6.22 18.85
N GLY A 65 28.37 6.26 17.76
CA GLY A 65 27.16 7.06 17.68
C GLY A 65 26.24 6.57 18.78
N LEU A 66 25.80 7.49 19.63
CA LEU A 66 24.82 7.20 20.68
C LEU A 66 23.53 6.74 19.99
N PHE A 67 23.22 5.44 20.01
CA PHE A 67 21.94 4.95 19.49
C PHE A 67 20.79 5.57 20.28
N LYS A 68 19.73 5.94 19.57
CA LYS A 68 18.51 6.44 20.19
C LYS A 68 17.78 5.27 20.86
N GLU A 69 17.14 5.56 22.00
CA GLU A 69 16.20 4.62 22.60
C GLU A 69 14.92 4.59 21.75
N LEU A 70 14.49 3.39 21.32
CA LEU A 70 13.25 3.24 20.55
C LEU A 70 12.06 3.06 21.51
N LYS A 71 11.11 4.00 21.47
CA LYS A 71 9.85 3.92 22.22
C LYS A 71 8.69 3.77 21.25
N ALA A 72 8.04 2.60 21.25
CA ALA A 72 7.04 2.24 20.25
C ALA A 72 5.95 3.31 20.03
N ARG A 73 5.41 3.93 21.09
CA ARG A 73 4.34 4.94 20.99
C ARG A 73 4.76 6.29 20.41
N THR A 74 6.05 6.62 20.52
CA THR A 74 6.59 7.91 20.05
C THR A 74 7.50 7.73 18.85
N PHE A 75 7.70 6.50 18.39
CA PHE A 75 8.47 6.20 17.21
C PHE A 75 7.72 6.72 15.99
N ALA A 76 8.42 7.54 15.20
CA ALA A 76 7.93 8.04 13.93
C ALA A 76 9.01 7.80 12.88
N LEU A 77 8.58 7.38 11.70
CA LEU A 77 9.43 7.33 10.52
C LEU A 77 9.40 8.69 9.81
N PRO A 78 10.51 9.11 9.18
CA PRO A 78 10.46 10.18 8.18
C PRO A 78 9.38 9.85 7.13
N GLN A 79 8.56 10.85 6.80
CA GLN A 79 7.41 10.68 5.89
C GLN A 79 7.82 10.17 4.49
N SER A 80 9.06 10.46 4.08
CA SER A 80 9.68 9.99 2.84
C SER A 80 10.03 8.50 2.81
N LEU A 81 10.16 7.88 3.99
CA LEU A 81 10.46 6.46 4.13
C LEU A 81 9.18 5.63 4.26
N GLY A 82 8.21 6.11 5.03
CA GLY A 82 6.95 5.42 5.24
C GLY A 82 6.11 6.00 6.38
N MET A 83 5.12 5.22 6.81
CA MET A 83 4.20 5.59 7.88
C MET A 83 4.07 4.44 8.87
N VAL A 84 4.00 4.77 10.16
CA VAL A 84 3.66 3.81 11.22
C VAL A 84 2.13 3.69 11.24
N LYS A 85 1.60 2.52 10.87
CA LYS A 85 0.16 2.28 10.84
C LYS A 85 -0.42 2.12 12.24
N ASP A 86 0.25 1.31 13.06
CA ASP A 86 -0.19 0.98 14.40
C ASP A 86 1.01 0.90 15.36
N ALA A 87 0.78 1.24 16.64
CA ALA A 87 1.79 1.18 17.68
C ALA A 87 1.20 0.79 19.02
N TRP A 88 1.80 -0.21 19.66
CA TRP A 88 1.40 -0.71 20.98
C TRP A 88 2.58 -0.71 21.95
N SER A 89 2.28 -0.66 23.24
CA SER A 89 3.29 -0.82 24.29
C SER A 89 3.08 -2.15 24.99
N ALA A 90 4.16 -2.91 25.12
CA ALA A 90 4.22 -4.04 26.01
C ALA A 90 4.65 -3.59 27.43
N HIS A 91 4.64 -4.55 28.35
CA HIS A 91 5.19 -4.42 29.70
C HIS A 91 6.66 -3.94 29.66
N PRO A 92 7.12 -3.17 30.66
CA PRO A 92 8.52 -2.77 30.77
C PRO A 92 9.48 -3.98 30.68
N GLY A 93 10.51 -3.87 29.86
CA GLY A 93 11.50 -4.93 29.63
C GLY A 93 11.15 -5.92 28.51
N ALA A 94 9.96 -5.84 27.91
CA ALA A 94 9.64 -6.62 26.72
C ALA A 94 10.44 -6.14 25.50
N ALA A 95 10.81 -7.07 24.62
CA ALA A 95 11.46 -6.75 23.35
C ALA A 95 10.51 -5.94 22.45
N THR A 96 11.07 -4.99 21.69
CA THR A 96 10.30 -4.25 20.69
C THR A 96 10.43 -4.92 19.33
N VAL A 97 9.30 -5.16 18.68
CA VAL A 97 9.22 -5.70 17.32
C VAL A 97 8.75 -4.59 16.39
N ILE A 98 9.46 -4.38 15.30
CA ILE A 98 9.05 -3.48 14.21
C ILE A 98 8.61 -4.37 13.05
N GLN A 99 7.33 -4.33 12.71
CA GLN A 99 6.79 -5.02 11.54
C GLN A 99 6.80 -4.06 10.36
N ILE A 100 7.47 -4.45 9.28
CA ILE A 100 7.48 -3.71 8.00
C ILE A 100 6.57 -4.47 7.04
N GLN A 101 5.54 -3.81 6.50
CA GLN A 101 4.66 -4.41 5.51
C GLN A 101 5.35 -4.45 4.14
N ASP A 102 5.23 -5.59 3.46
CA ASP A 102 5.86 -5.81 2.17
C ASP A 102 4.83 -5.83 1.03
N ALA A 103 5.04 -4.99 0.03
CA ALA A 103 4.42 -5.14 -1.28
C ALA A 103 5.37 -5.96 -2.17
N HIS A 104 5.14 -7.28 -2.17
CA HIS A 104 6.01 -8.24 -2.84
C HIS A 104 6.30 -7.89 -4.29
N CYS A 105 7.57 -8.07 -4.69
CA CYS A 105 8.08 -7.84 -6.04
C CYS A 105 7.87 -6.41 -6.58
N ASN A 106 7.43 -5.46 -5.75
CA ASN A 106 7.35 -4.06 -6.13
C ASN A 106 8.71 -3.38 -5.89
N TYR A 107 9.45 -3.11 -6.97
CA TYR A 107 10.79 -2.51 -6.90
C TYR A 107 10.85 -1.27 -5.99
N GLY A 108 9.92 -0.32 -6.14
CA GLY A 108 9.89 0.89 -5.32
C GLY A 108 9.69 0.60 -3.83
N ALA A 109 8.78 -0.32 -3.50
CA ALA A 109 8.56 -0.75 -2.12
C ALA A 109 9.78 -1.46 -1.54
N GLN A 110 10.41 -2.39 -2.28
CA GLN A 110 11.61 -3.10 -1.81
C GLN A 110 12.76 -2.13 -1.52
N LYS A 111 12.95 -1.10 -2.37
CA LYS A 111 13.94 -0.05 -2.12
C LYS A 111 13.63 0.73 -0.84
N LYS A 112 12.37 1.10 -0.63
CA LYS A 112 11.95 1.82 0.59
C LYS A 112 12.05 0.95 1.85
N ILE A 113 11.80 -0.35 1.76
CA ILE A 113 12.05 -1.30 2.86
C ILE A 113 13.53 -1.29 3.23
N ALA A 114 14.43 -1.36 2.24
CA ALA A 114 15.86 -1.28 2.50
C ALA A 114 16.25 0.05 3.18
N ASP A 115 15.65 1.18 2.77
CA ASP A 115 15.89 2.49 3.37
C ASP A 115 15.34 2.59 4.81
N ILE A 116 14.16 2.00 5.08
CA ILE A 116 13.59 1.92 6.44
C ILE A 116 14.52 1.10 7.33
N ILE A 117 14.99 -0.06 6.86
CA ILE A 117 15.93 -0.91 7.60
C ILE A 117 17.23 -0.14 7.86
N ALA A 118 17.78 0.55 6.86
CA ALA A 118 18.96 1.38 7.02
C ALA A 118 18.76 2.47 8.08
N TYR A 119 17.63 3.19 8.02
CA TYR A 119 17.29 4.22 9.00
C TYR A 119 17.21 3.65 10.42
N VAL A 120 16.52 2.54 10.59
CA VAL A 120 16.34 1.88 11.88
C VAL A 120 17.69 1.37 12.43
N ASN A 121 18.52 0.77 11.57
CA ASN A 121 19.85 0.29 11.91
C ASN A 121 20.77 1.42 12.34
N ASP A 122 20.87 2.48 11.54
CA ASP A 122 21.80 3.60 11.79
C ASP A 122 21.38 4.45 12.99
N ASN A 123 20.08 4.57 13.30
CA ASN A 123 19.59 5.41 14.40
C ASN A 123 19.38 4.67 15.72
N TYR A 124 19.02 3.38 15.67
CA TYR A 124 18.61 2.61 16.85
C TYR A 124 19.45 1.35 17.08
N GLY A 125 20.39 1.03 16.19
CA GLY A 125 21.31 -0.09 16.35
C GLY A 125 20.65 -1.46 16.19
N ILE A 126 19.45 -1.52 15.62
CA ILE A 126 18.73 -2.78 15.41
C ILE A 126 19.28 -3.44 14.15
N SER A 127 19.89 -4.60 14.32
CA SER A 127 20.56 -5.37 13.25
C SER A 127 19.90 -6.72 12.95
N SER A 128 19.02 -7.21 13.83
CA SER A 128 18.28 -8.46 13.61
C SER A 128 17.07 -8.21 12.71
N ILE A 129 17.01 -8.90 11.59
CA ILE A 129 15.92 -8.78 10.61
C ILE A 129 15.35 -10.19 10.38
N ASN A 130 14.07 -10.34 10.70
CA ASN A 130 13.37 -11.61 10.55
C ASN A 130 12.50 -11.60 9.30
N LEU A 131 12.57 -12.66 8.48
CA LEU A 131 11.92 -12.70 7.16
C LEU A 131 10.91 -13.87 7.04
N GLU A 132 9.76 -13.55 6.47
CA GLU A 132 8.76 -14.52 6.00
C GLU A 132 9.27 -15.24 4.73
N GLY A 133 8.88 -16.50 4.52
CA GLY A 133 9.24 -17.27 3.34
C GLY A 133 10.65 -17.89 3.34
N GLY A 134 11.47 -17.62 4.34
CA GLY A 134 12.77 -18.27 4.56
C GLY A 134 12.86 -18.99 5.90
N VAL A 135 13.80 -19.93 6.03
CA VAL A 135 14.04 -20.69 7.27
C VAL A 135 15.50 -20.54 7.70
N GLY A 136 15.71 -20.08 8.93
CA GLY A 136 17.04 -20.03 9.53
C GLY A 136 17.96 -18.97 8.92
N LYS A 137 19.28 -19.21 9.01
CA LYS A 137 20.27 -18.23 8.57
C LYS A 137 20.33 -18.15 7.03
N TYR A 138 20.34 -16.93 6.50
CA TYR A 138 20.57 -16.67 5.08
C TYR A 138 22.07 -16.76 4.72
N ASP A 139 22.36 -17.39 3.58
CA ASP A 139 23.67 -17.35 2.94
C ASP A 139 23.63 -16.35 1.77
N LEU A 140 24.31 -15.22 1.96
CA LEU A 140 24.40 -14.15 0.97
C LEU A 140 25.77 -14.10 0.29
N THR A 141 26.62 -15.13 0.49
CA THR A 141 28.01 -15.17 -0.03
C THR A 141 28.10 -14.95 -1.53
N VAL A 142 27.15 -15.50 -2.29
CA VAL A 142 27.05 -15.30 -3.75
C VAL A 142 27.05 -13.81 -4.15
N PHE A 143 26.56 -12.93 -3.29
CA PHE A 143 26.63 -11.49 -3.49
C PHE A 143 27.79 -10.84 -2.73
N THR A 144 27.99 -11.20 -1.45
CA THR A 144 28.98 -10.51 -0.60
C THR A 144 30.42 -10.78 -1.02
N ASP A 145 30.69 -11.88 -1.74
CA ASP A 145 31.99 -12.19 -2.33
C ASP A 145 32.35 -11.27 -3.51
N ILE A 146 31.37 -10.54 -4.06
CA ILE A 146 31.62 -9.47 -5.02
C ILE A 146 32.26 -8.30 -4.27
N VAL A 147 33.60 -8.24 -4.30
CA VAL A 147 34.41 -7.26 -3.55
C VAL A 147 34.13 -5.82 -4.00
N ASP A 148 33.95 -5.59 -5.30
CA ASP A 148 33.60 -4.27 -5.81
C ASP A 148 32.17 -3.90 -5.42
N LYS A 149 32.05 -2.93 -4.50
CA LYS A 149 30.77 -2.47 -3.95
C LYS A 149 29.81 -1.97 -5.05
N ARG A 150 30.29 -1.26 -6.07
CA ARG A 150 29.42 -0.75 -7.14
C ARG A 150 28.89 -1.88 -8.00
N ILE A 151 29.71 -2.89 -8.27
CA ILE A 151 29.26 -4.08 -9.00
C ILE A 151 28.24 -4.85 -8.16
N ARG A 152 28.53 -5.09 -6.87
CA ARG A 152 27.62 -5.77 -5.95
C ARG A 152 26.26 -5.07 -5.84
N GLU A 153 26.25 -3.75 -5.64
CA GLU A 153 25.03 -2.95 -5.57
C GLU A 153 24.21 -3.04 -6.86
N LYS A 154 24.85 -2.95 -8.04
CA LYS A 154 24.18 -3.08 -9.33
C LYS A 154 23.61 -4.48 -9.56
N THR A 155 24.36 -5.52 -9.19
CA THR A 155 23.91 -6.90 -9.29
C THR A 155 22.70 -7.13 -8.39
N ALA A 156 22.78 -6.73 -7.11
CA ALA A 156 21.66 -6.84 -6.18
C ALA A 156 20.44 -6.04 -6.69
N ASP A 157 20.64 -4.82 -7.20
CA ASP A 157 19.56 -3.98 -7.74
C ASP A 157 18.83 -4.64 -8.93
N HIS A 158 19.57 -5.34 -9.79
CA HIS A 158 18.97 -6.13 -10.86
C HIS A 158 18.08 -7.25 -10.30
N PHE A 159 18.55 -8.00 -9.30
CA PHE A 159 17.76 -9.08 -8.70
C PHE A 159 16.52 -8.58 -7.96
N VAL A 160 16.55 -7.38 -7.35
CA VAL A 160 15.34 -6.74 -6.79
C VAL A 160 14.34 -6.41 -7.90
N LYS A 161 14.80 -5.89 -9.04
CA LYS A 161 13.93 -5.57 -10.18
C LYS A 161 13.25 -6.81 -10.78
N GLU A 162 13.94 -7.94 -10.78
CA GLU A 162 13.40 -9.23 -11.21
C GLU A 162 12.54 -9.93 -10.13
N GLY A 163 12.44 -9.35 -8.92
CA GLY A 163 11.68 -9.94 -7.81
C GLY A 163 12.31 -11.19 -7.21
N LEU A 164 13.63 -11.38 -7.40
CA LEU A 164 14.37 -12.55 -6.92
C LEU A 164 14.99 -12.35 -5.54
N ILE A 165 15.17 -11.11 -5.11
CA ILE A 165 15.56 -10.76 -3.73
C ILE A 165 14.69 -9.60 -3.23
N ASN A 166 14.45 -9.57 -1.92
CA ASN A 166 13.67 -8.53 -1.26
C ASN A 166 14.54 -7.39 -0.72
N GLY A 167 13.90 -6.35 -0.17
CA GLY A 167 14.55 -5.15 0.35
C GLY A 167 15.48 -5.41 1.53
N ALA A 168 15.16 -6.36 2.39
CA ALA A 168 16.01 -6.73 3.52
C ALA A 168 17.28 -7.46 3.06
N GLU A 169 17.14 -8.39 2.11
CA GLU A 169 18.27 -9.04 1.46
C GLU A 169 19.14 -8.02 0.73
N TYR A 170 18.54 -7.10 -0.02
CA TYR A 170 19.25 -6.01 -0.67
C TYR A 170 20.04 -5.16 0.32
N PHE A 171 19.45 -4.82 1.48
CA PHE A 171 20.15 -4.10 2.53
C PHE A 171 21.34 -4.89 3.08
N ALA A 172 21.13 -6.17 3.43
CA ALA A 172 22.15 -7.03 4.02
C ALA A 172 23.31 -7.31 3.04
N ILE A 173 23.02 -7.57 1.76
CA ILE A 173 24.02 -7.78 0.70
C ILE A 173 24.96 -6.57 0.59
N ASN A 174 24.40 -5.37 0.67
CA ASN A 174 25.18 -4.14 0.52
C ASN A 174 25.82 -3.66 1.83
N ASN A 175 25.42 -4.25 2.97
CA ASN A 175 25.89 -3.92 4.31
C ASN A 175 26.12 -5.19 5.16
N PRO A 176 27.06 -6.08 4.77
CA PRO A 176 27.19 -7.42 5.35
C PRO A 176 27.45 -7.42 6.87
N ASP A 177 28.09 -6.38 7.40
CA ASP A 177 28.41 -6.27 8.83
C ASP A 177 27.33 -5.56 9.67
N LYS A 178 26.24 -5.10 9.03
CA LYS A 178 25.18 -4.32 9.70
C LYS A 178 23.89 -5.10 9.97
N ALA A 179 23.69 -6.23 9.31
CA ALA A 179 22.43 -6.98 9.36
C ALA A 179 22.66 -8.47 9.59
N ILE A 180 21.79 -9.06 10.40
CA ILE A 180 21.65 -10.50 10.58
C ILE A 180 20.24 -10.87 10.09
N LEU A 181 20.17 -11.58 8.97
CA LEU A 181 18.91 -12.10 8.44
C LEU A 181 18.60 -13.47 9.03
N TRP A 182 17.36 -13.65 9.48
CA TRP A 182 16.86 -14.91 9.99
C TRP A 182 15.46 -15.21 9.45
N GLY A 183 15.30 -16.36 8.81
CA GLY A 183 14.02 -16.84 8.32
C GLY A 183 13.19 -17.41 9.45
N ILE A 184 11.95 -16.94 9.59
CA ILE A 184 11.02 -17.34 10.65
C ILE A 184 9.88 -18.24 10.15
N GLU A 185 9.97 -18.72 8.90
CA GLU A 185 8.95 -19.59 8.31
C GLU A 185 8.89 -20.94 9.03
N ASP A 186 7.68 -21.50 9.12
CA ASP A 186 7.49 -22.89 9.51
C ASP A 186 7.46 -23.76 8.24
N PRO A 187 8.50 -24.58 7.98
CA PRO A 187 8.59 -25.37 6.76
C PRO A 187 7.50 -26.45 6.67
N GLU A 188 6.99 -26.96 7.79
CA GLU A 188 5.91 -27.95 7.77
C GLU A 188 4.61 -27.28 7.33
N LEU A 189 4.26 -26.14 7.94
CA LEU A 189 3.08 -25.35 7.55
C LEU A 189 3.17 -24.85 6.11
N TYR A 190 4.35 -24.42 5.66
CA TYR A 190 4.57 -24.03 4.26
C TYR A 190 4.24 -25.18 3.30
N ILE A 191 4.78 -26.37 3.56
CA ILE A 191 4.56 -27.55 2.70
C ILE A 191 3.10 -27.99 2.75
N GLU A 192 2.44 -27.92 3.90
CA GLU A 192 1.00 -28.19 4.02
C GLU A 192 0.17 -27.20 3.20
N ASN A 193 0.45 -25.91 3.30
CA ASN A 193 -0.24 -24.87 2.52
C ASN A 193 -0.02 -25.07 1.01
N LEU A 194 1.22 -25.39 0.60
CA LEU A 194 1.54 -25.69 -0.80
C LEU A 194 0.77 -26.91 -1.32
N LYS A 195 0.58 -27.95 -0.50
CA LYS A 195 -0.26 -29.11 -0.85
C LYS A 195 -1.72 -28.71 -1.00
N VAL A 196 -2.26 -27.92 -0.08
CA VAL A 196 -3.64 -27.41 -0.16
C VAL A 196 -3.85 -26.61 -1.45
N TYR A 197 -2.92 -25.71 -1.78
CA TYR A 197 -2.97 -24.93 -3.02
C TYR A 197 -2.90 -25.82 -4.26
N ARG A 198 -1.97 -26.76 -4.34
CA ARG A 198 -1.86 -27.69 -5.49
C ARG A 198 -3.10 -28.55 -5.66
N ASN A 199 -3.66 -29.05 -4.56
CA ASN A 199 -4.88 -29.85 -4.58
C ASN A 199 -6.09 -29.03 -5.04
N SER A 200 -6.18 -27.75 -4.64
CA SER A 200 -7.27 -26.88 -5.09
C SER A 200 -7.18 -26.58 -6.60
N LEU A 201 -5.97 -26.49 -7.16
CA LEU A 201 -5.77 -26.30 -8.60
C LEU A 201 -6.31 -27.46 -9.43
N LEU A 202 -6.35 -28.69 -8.91
CA LEU A 202 -6.94 -29.84 -9.63
C LEU A 202 -8.44 -29.68 -9.90
N HIS A 203 -9.11 -28.81 -9.15
CA HIS A 203 -10.53 -28.51 -9.29
C HIS A 203 -10.78 -27.21 -10.05
N LYS A 204 -9.74 -26.55 -10.54
CA LYS A 204 -9.84 -25.22 -11.15
C LYS A 204 -10.81 -25.21 -12.33
N GLU A 205 -10.70 -26.14 -13.26
CA GLU A 205 -11.56 -26.16 -14.46
C GLU A 205 -13.03 -26.39 -14.12
N GLU A 206 -13.31 -27.31 -13.19
CA GLU A 206 -14.68 -27.63 -12.73
C GLU A 206 -15.32 -26.43 -12.01
N VAL A 207 -14.56 -25.80 -11.11
CA VAL A 207 -15.00 -24.60 -10.38
C VAL A 207 -15.18 -23.43 -11.34
N ASP A 208 -14.25 -23.20 -12.25
CA ASP A 208 -14.35 -22.13 -13.27
C ASP A 208 -15.59 -22.32 -14.15
N GLN A 209 -15.90 -23.56 -14.56
CA GLN A 209 -17.12 -23.86 -15.32
C GLN A 209 -18.38 -23.57 -14.50
N SER A 210 -18.40 -23.97 -13.23
CA SER A 210 -19.52 -23.73 -12.31
C SER A 210 -19.73 -22.24 -12.07
N LEU A 211 -18.65 -21.48 -11.86
CA LEU A 211 -18.68 -20.03 -11.69
C LEU A 211 -19.14 -19.30 -12.95
N LYS A 212 -18.75 -19.78 -14.14
CA LYS A 212 -19.26 -19.25 -15.42
C LYS A 212 -20.76 -19.49 -15.57
N SER A 213 -21.24 -20.70 -15.26
CA SER A 213 -22.67 -21.01 -15.28
C SER A 213 -23.45 -20.14 -14.29
N LEU A 214 -22.96 -19.98 -13.05
CA LEU A 214 -23.58 -19.12 -12.06
C LEU A 214 -23.60 -17.65 -12.50
N SER A 215 -22.49 -17.13 -13.02
CA SER A 215 -22.38 -15.77 -13.53
C SER A 215 -23.33 -15.52 -14.71
N TYR A 216 -23.52 -16.51 -15.59
CA TYR A 216 -24.49 -16.42 -16.68
C TYR A 216 -25.93 -16.34 -16.15
N VAL A 217 -26.30 -17.18 -15.19
CA VAL A 217 -27.64 -17.15 -14.57
C VAL A 217 -27.87 -15.81 -13.86
N LEU A 218 -26.90 -15.34 -13.07
CA LEU A 218 -27.00 -14.07 -12.35
C LEU A 218 -27.14 -12.89 -13.31
N THR A 219 -26.32 -12.82 -14.37
CA THR A 219 -26.40 -11.73 -15.37
C THR A 219 -27.78 -11.70 -16.04
N ASN A 220 -28.32 -12.86 -16.43
CA ASN A 220 -29.65 -12.93 -17.03
C ASN A 220 -30.77 -12.58 -16.05
N LEU A 221 -30.60 -12.90 -14.76
CA LEU A 221 -31.54 -12.51 -13.74
C LEU A 221 -31.52 -10.98 -13.55
N LYS A 222 -30.33 -10.38 -13.42
CA LYS A 222 -30.15 -8.92 -13.29
C LYS A 222 -30.88 -8.16 -14.39
N ILE A 223 -30.78 -8.58 -15.65
CA ILE A 223 -31.50 -7.95 -16.78
C ILE A 223 -33.02 -7.94 -16.58
N LYS A 224 -33.58 -8.96 -15.90
CA LYS A 224 -35.02 -9.08 -15.66
C LYS A 224 -35.49 -8.34 -14.40
N ILE A 225 -34.65 -8.24 -13.37
CA ILE A 225 -35.05 -7.73 -12.04
C ILE A 225 -34.54 -6.33 -11.75
N TYR A 226 -33.42 -5.90 -12.33
CA TYR A 226 -32.87 -4.57 -12.09
C TYR A 226 -33.64 -3.51 -12.85
N SER A 227 -33.79 -2.34 -12.23
CA SER A 227 -34.18 -1.14 -12.95
C SER A 227 -33.11 -0.81 -14.00
N LYS A 228 -33.47 -0.01 -15.01
CA LYS A 228 -32.53 0.43 -16.04
C LYS A 228 -31.30 1.14 -15.43
N GLU A 229 -31.53 1.94 -14.39
CA GLU A 229 -30.47 2.67 -13.68
C GLU A 229 -29.55 1.73 -12.90
N LEU A 230 -30.12 0.77 -12.15
CA LEU A 230 -29.33 -0.20 -11.41
C LEU A 230 -28.51 -1.11 -12.33
N LEU A 231 -29.06 -1.46 -13.50
CA LEU A 231 -28.35 -2.22 -14.51
C LEU A 231 -27.16 -1.44 -15.10
N ASP A 232 -27.32 -0.13 -15.36
CA ASP A 232 -26.21 0.72 -15.81
C ASP A 232 -25.10 0.82 -14.76
N PHE A 233 -25.49 0.99 -13.49
CA PHE A 233 -24.55 0.99 -12.37
C PHE A 233 -23.78 -0.34 -12.25
N ASP A 234 -24.49 -1.47 -12.32
CA ASP A 234 -23.87 -2.80 -12.24
C ASP A 234 -22.89 -3.06 -13.40
N MET A 235 -23.21 -2.58 -14.61
CA MET A 235 -22.30 -2.65 -15.75
C MET A 235 -21.03 -1.84 -15.53
N LYS A 236 -21.13 -0.61 -15.00
CA LYS A 236 -19.97 0.24 -14.68
C LYS A 236 -19.10 -0.39 -13.59
N TYR A 237 -19.72 -0.88 -12.53
CA TYR A 237 -19.03 -1.63 -11.47
C TYR A 237 -18.31 -2.87 -12.01
N SER A 238 -18.96 -3.67 -12.85
CA SER A 238 -18.37 -4.87 -13.43
C SER A 238 -17.18 -4.55 -14.34
N ARG A 239 -17.25 -3.46 -15.12
CA ARG A 239 -16.12 -3.01 -15.94
C ARG A 239 -14.93 -2.58 -15.10
N PHE A 240 -15.16 -1.86 -14.00
CA PHE A 240 -14.11 -1.47 -13.06
C PHE A 240 -13.46 -2.70 -12.40
N LYS A 241 -14.25 -3.65 -11.89
CA LYS A 241 -13.72 -4.88 -11.25
C LYS A 241 -13.00 -5.82 -12.21
N ALA A 242 -13.28 -5.73 -13.51
CA ALA A 242 -12.60 -6.50 -14.56
C ALA A 242 -11.43 -5.74 -15.19
N ASP A 243 -10.93 -4.66 -14.56
CA ASP A 243 -9.85 -3.78 -15.04
C ASP A 243 -10.09 -3.17 -16.44
N ASN A 244 -11.34 -3.09 -16.88
CA ASN A 244 -11.79 -2.50 -18.15
C ASN A 244 -12.27 -1.04 -18.00
N MET A 245 -11.98 -0.43 -16.85
CA MET A 245 -12.24 0.97 -16.52
C MET A 245 -11.22 1.40 -15.46
N GLY A 246 -10.53 2.52 -15.69
CA GLY A 246 -9.56 3.04 -14.73
C GLY A 246 -10.22 3.47 -13.43
N ILE A 247 -9.50 3.35 -12.31
CA ILE A 247 -10.00 3.76 -11.00
C ILE A 247 -10.44 5.23 -10.96
N ASN A 248 -9.74 6.10 -11.71
CA ASN A 248 -10.05 7.53 -11.82
C ASN A 248 -11.40 7.76 -12.49
N ASP A 249 -11.64 7.07 -13.62
CA ASP A 249 -12.93 7.14 -14.34
C ASP A 249 -14.07 6.62 -13.45
N TYR A 250 -13.78 5.57 -12.67
CA TYR A 250 -14.77 5.01 -11.77
C TYR A 250 -15.09 5.94 -10.60
N PHE A 251 -14.10 6.62 -10.02
CA PHE A 251 -14.33 7.61 -8.96
C PHE A 251 -15.10 8.82 -9.46
N ALA A 252 -14.76 9.35 -10.65
CA ALA A 252 -15.53 10.41 -11.29
C ALA A 252 -16.99 9.98 -11.49
N TYR A 253 -17.22 8.76 -11.98
CA TYR A 253 -18.56 8.19 -12.12
C TYR A 253 -19.31 8.11 -10.77
N LEU A 254 -18.69 7.63 -9.70
CA LEU A 254 -19.32 7.56 -8.38
C LEU A 254 -19.69 8.94 -7.85
N LEU A 255 -18.82 9.94 -8.02
CA LEU A 255 -19.09 11.32 -7.60
C LEU A 255 -20.27 11.93 -8.37
N ASP A 256 -20.35 11.67 -9.68
CA ASP A 256 -21.48 12.12 -10.50
C ASP A 256 -22.80 11.46 -10.07
N GLN A 257 -22.79 10.15 -9.80
CA GLN A 257 -23.96 9.43 -9.29
C GLN A 257 -24.39 9.95 -7.92
N ALA A 258 -23.44 10.18 -7.01
CA ALA A 258 -23.72 10.72 -5.69
C ALA A 258 -24.37 12.10 -5.75
N LYS A 259 -23.89 12.97 -6.65
CA LYS A 259 -24.48 14.28 -6.91
C LYS A 259 -25.89 14.17 -7.48
N ALA A 260 -26.11 13.28 -8.45
CA ALA A 260 -27.44 13.07 -9.05
C ALA A 260 -28.46 12.58 -8.02
N LYS A 261 -28.03 11.77 -7.04
CA LYS A 261 -28.84 11.24 -5.94
C LYS A 261 -28.88 12.14 -4.69
N SER A 262 -28.26 13.32 -4.74
CA SER A 262 -28.19 14.25 -3.59
C SER A 262 -27.61 13.62 -2.32
N ILE A 263 -26.66 12.69 -2.47
CA ILE A 263 -25.96 12.07 -1.34
C ILE A 263 -25.00 13.10 -0.71
N ASP A 264 -24.99 13.18 0.63
CA ASP A 264 -24.06 14.06 1.34
C ASP A 264 -22.61 13.60 1.09
N MET A 265 -21.81 14.52 0.56
CA MET A 265 -20.42 14.25 0.18
C MET A 265 -19.41 14.49 1.30
N LYS A 266 -19.82 15.11 2.42
CA LYS A 266 -18.92 15.38 3.56
C LYS A 266 -18.21 14.14 4.12
N PRO A 267 -18.83 12.95 4.18
CA PRO A 267 -18.13 11.76 4.67
C PRO A 267 -17.07 11.21 3.70
N TYR A 268 -17.01 11.71 2.46
CA TYR A 268 -16.20 11.17 1.37
C TYR A 268 -15.17 12.20 0.85
N ASP A 269 -14.62 12.98 1.78
CA ASP A 269 -13.70 14.07 1.48
C ASP A 269 -12.42 13.56 0.79
N ASN A 270 -11.94 12.35 1.10
CA ASN A 270 -10.70 11.83 0.51
C ASN A 270 -10.89 11.44 -0.96
N ILE A 271 -12.02 10.85 -1.33
CA ILE A 271 -12.35 10.63 -2.76
C ILE A 271 -12.49 11.96 -3.50
N ALA A 272 -13.15 12.95 -2.88
CA ALA A 272 -13.31 14.26 -3.48
C ALA A 272 -11.95 14.97 -3.67
N LEU A 273 -11.06 14.88 -2.69
CA LEU A 273 -9.69 15.39 -2.78
C LEU A 273 -8.89 14.67 -3.86
N LEU A 274 -9.00 13.34 -3.95
CA LEU A 274 -8.33 12.56 -4.99
C LEU A 274 -8.77 12.98 -6.39
N ASN A 275 -10.07 13.10 -6.62
CA ASN A 275 -10.60 13.52 -7.91
C ASN A 275 -10.14 14.95 -8.26
N ARG A 276 -10.11 15.89 -7.30
CA ARG A 276 -9.56 17.23 -7.51
C ARG A 276 -8.07 17.21 -7.81
N ALA A 277 -7.30 16.39 -7.10
CA ALA A 277 -5.86 16.24 -7.32
C ALA A 277 -5.59 15.71 -8.73
N GLN A 278 -6.34 14.71 -9.19
CA GLN A 278 -6.21 14.15 -10.54
C GLN A 278 -6.56 15.16 -11.63
N GLN A 279 -7.64 15.93 -11.44
CA GLN A 279 -8.00 17.01 -12.36
C GLN A 279 -6.92 18.10 -12.40
N ALA A 280 -6.35 18.48 -11.26
CA ALA A 280 -5.24 19.43 -11.20
C ALA A 280 -3.99 18.88 -11.90
N GLU A 281 -3.65 17.61 -11.66
CA GLU A 281 -2.50 16.92 -12.25
C GLU A 281 -2.51 17.00 -13.78
N GLY A 282 -3.66 16.71 -14.41
CA GLY A 282 -3.82 16.77 -15.86
C GLY A 282 -3.69 18.16 -16.49
N THR A 283 -3.64 19.23 -15.69
CA THR A 283 -3.52 20.62 -16.16
C THR A 283 -2.13 21.24 -15.96
N ILE A 284 -1.21 20.48 -15.36
CA ILE A 284 0.13 20.96 -14.99
C ILE A 284 1.14 20.57 -16.07
N ASP A 285 1.93 21.55 -16.52
CA ASP A 285 3.19 21.27 -17.21
C ASP A 285 4.32 21.13 -16.17
N PHE A 286 4.67 19.89 -15.81
CA PHE A 286 5.67 19.61 -14.78
C PHE A 286 7.07 20.12 -15.14
N ASN A 287 7.44 20.13 -16.42
CA ASN A 287 8.73 20.64 -16.85
C ASN A 287 8.79 22.15 -16.65
N ARG A 288 7.71 22.84 -17.03
CA ARG A 288 7.60 24.28 -16.81
C ARG A 288 7.49 24.62 -15.32
N ALA A 289 6.74 23.86 -14.52
CA ALA A 289 6.66 24.06 -13.07
C ALA A 289 8.03 23.91 -12.39
N ASN A 290 8.86 22.96 -12.84
CA ASN A 290 10.24 22.81 -12.36
C ASN A 290 11.12 24.01 -12.73
N ASN A 291 11.00 24.52 -13.96
CA ASN A 291 11.73 25.71 -14.39
C ASN A 291 11.28 26.96 -13.62
N GLU A 292 9.97 27.13 -13.40
CA GLU A 292 9.38 28.23 -12.62
C GLU A 292 9.79 28.17 -11.14
N ARG A 293 9.96 26.97 -10.57
CA ARG A 293 10.56 26.79 -9.22
C ARG A 293 11.99 27.32 -9.20
N ASP A 294 12.80 26.94 -10.18
CA ASP A 294 14.20 27.36 -10.24
C ASP A 294 14.31 28.88 -10.45
N GLU A 295 13.41 29.47 -11.24
CA GLU A 295 13.26 30.92 -11.38
C GLU A 295 12.89 31.58 -10.05
N LEU A 296 11.94 31.02 -9.29
CA LEU A 296 11.58 31.53 -7.97
C LEU A 296 12.78 31.51 -7.02
N ILE A 297 13.52 30.39 -6.98
CA ILE A 297 14.73 30.25 -6.16
C ILE A 297 15.77 31.31 -6.54
N ASP A 298 15.99 31.55 -7.84
CA ASP A 298 16.91 32.57 -8.33
C ASP A 298 16.49 33.99 -7.93
N ILE A 299 15.19 34.31 -8.03
CA ILE A 299 14.65 35.62 -7.60
C ILE A 299 14.84 35.80 -6.08
N LEU A 300 14.54 34.76 -5.31
CA LEU A 300 14.72 34.73 -3.86
C LEU A 300 16.20 34.96 -3.50
N GLN A 301 17.13 34.25 -4.12
CA GLN A 301 18.56 34.42 -3.87
C GLN A 301 19.06 35.85 -4.13
N ARG A 302 18.51 36.56 -5.13
CA ARG A 302 18.91 37.95 -5.43
C ARG A 302 18.35 38.98 -4.45
N LYS A 303 17.24 38.68 -3.77
CA LYS A 303 16.52 39.64 -2.89
C LYS A 303 16.68 39.35 -1.40
N MET A 304 17.06 38.13 -1.03
CA MET A 304 17.16 37.71 0.37
C MET A 304 18.41 38.24 1.08
N SER A 305 18.31 38.38 2.40
CA SER A 305 19.48 38.62 3.25
C SER A 305 20.38 37.38 3.30
N LYS A 306 21.65 37.57 3.71
CA LYS A 306 22.62 36.48 3.81
C LYS A 306 22.13 35.33 4.72
N ASN A 307 21.53 35.65 5.87
CA ASN A 307 21.00 34.64 6.79
C ASN A 307 19.83 33.85 6.17
N ALA A 308 18.93 34.54 5.47
CA ALA A 308 17.79 33.89 4.84
C ALA A 308 18.22 33.03 3.63
N MET A 309 19.31 33.41 2.95
CA MET A 309 19.93 32.60 1.90
C MET A 309 20.55 31.31 2.45
N GLU A 310 21.27 31.39 3.59
CA GLU A 310 21.81 30.21 4.26
C GLU A 310 20.69 29.23 4.65
N GLU A 311 19.57 29.74 5.17
CA GLU A 311 18.39 28.93 5.49
C GLU A 311 17.76 28.28 4.24
N LEU A 312 17.62 29.02 3.13
CA LEU A 312 17.11 28.47 1.86
C LEU A 312 18.00 27.33 1.34
N VAL A 313 19.33 27.45 1.46
CA VAL A 313 20.26 26.38 1.07
C VAL A 313 20.05 25.14 1.95
N ILE A 314 19.92 25.31 3.27
CA ILE A 314 19.65 24.21 4.20
C ILE A 314 18.35 23.51 3.83
N LYS A 315 17.24 24.26 3.68
CA LYS A 315 15.93 23.70 3.30
C LYS A 315 15.96 23.01 1.94
N THR A 316 16.68 23.53 0.96
CA THR A 316 16.86 22.89 -0.35
C THR A 316 17.61 21.57 -0.24
N VAL A 317 18.64 21.49 0.60
CA VAL A 317 19.39 20.25 0.86
C VAL A 317 18.52 19.24 1.60
N GLU A 318 17.76 19.67 2.60
CA GLU A 318 16.80 18.81 3.32
C GLU A 318 15.74 18.26 2.37
N PHE A 319 15.20 19.10 1.49
CA PHE A 319 14.24 18.69 0.47
C PHE A 319 14.82 17.66 -0.50
N LYS A 320 16.03 17.91 -1.03
CA LYS A 320 16.73 16.97 -1.93
C LYS A 320 17.08 15.64 -1.25
N LYS A 321 17.22 15.63 0.08
CA LYS A 321 17.43 14.43 0.89
C LYS A 321 16.12 13.79 1.36
N GLU A 322 14.96 14.30 0.93
CA GLU A 322 13.64 13.88 1.37
C GLU A 322 13.45 13.95 2.90
N ASN A 323 14.21 14.81 3.60
CA ASN A 323 14.10 15.01 5.05
C ASN A 323 12.88 15.86 5.44
N ILE A 324 12.42 16.71 4.53
CA ILE A 324 11.21 17.54 4.67
C ILE A 324 10.25 17.19 3.54
N SER A 325 8.94 17.35 3.78
CA SER A 325 7.92 17.03 2.76
C SER A 325 7.94 18.05 1.61
N GLN A 326 7.32 17.70 0.49
CA GLN A 326 7.14 18.63 -0.62
C GLN A 326 6.36 19.86 -0.16
N LYS A 327 5.25 19.69 0.56
CA LYS A 327 4.49 20.81 1.11
C LYS A 327 5.30 21.68 2.06
N GLU A 328 6.11 21.10 2.94
CA GLU A 328 6.94 21.90 3.84
C GLU A 328 7.90 22.80 3.05
N PHE A 329 8.58 22.22 2.05
CA PHE A 329 9.50 22.98 1.20
C PHE A 329 8.80 24.06 0.38
N TYR A 330 7.68 23.73 -0.28
CA TYR A 330 6.96 24.70 -1.10
C TYR A 330 6.26 25.78 -0.25
N ASN A 331 5.76 25.45 0.94
CA ASN A 331 5.24 26.44 1.88
C ASN A 331 6.33 27.44 2.28
N TYR A 332 7.54 26.95 2.60
CA TYR A 332 8.68 27.81 2.89
C TYR A 332 8.99 28.77 1.73
N LEU A 333 9.04 28.27 0.49
CA LEU A 333 9.28 29.13 -0.69
C LEU A 333 8.18 30.19 -0.86
N MET A 334 6.93 29.82 -0.64
CA MET A 334 5.78 30.71 -0.75
C MET A 334 5.76 31.79 0.34
N GLU A 335 6.11 31.43 1.59
CA GLU A 335 6.25 32.38 2.70
C GLU A 335 7.35 33.40 2.40
N LYS A 336 8.51 32.96 1.91
CA LYS A 336 9.60 33.87 1.51
C LYS A 336 9.25 34.74 0.31
N ALA A 337 8.51 34.20 -0.65
CA ALA A 337 7.99 35.00 -1.76
C ALA A 337 7.03 36.10 -1.28
N ALA A 338 6.14 35.78 -0.35
CA ALA A 338 5.20 36.72 0.24
C ALA A 338 5.89 37.81 1.08
N GLU A 339 6.86 37.44 1.92
CA GLU A 339 7.68 38.39 2.72
C GLU A 339 8.36 39.43 1.82
N LEU A 340 8.86 39.00 0.65
CA LEU A 340 9.57 39.85 -0.31
C LEU A 340 8.66 40.49 -1.37
N LYS A 341 7.34 40.33 -1.22
CA LYS A 341 6.32 40.84 -2.16
C LYS A 341 6.62 40.45 -3.62
N ILE A 342 7.08 39.22 -3.83
CA ILE A 342 7.29 38.66 -5.17
C ILE A 342 5.92 38.33 -5.75
N ASP A 343 5.69 38.78 -6.98
CA ASP A 343 4.47 38.46 -7.72
C ASP A 343 4.54 37.01 -8.21
N LEU A 344 3.63 36.17 -7.73
CA LEU A 344 3.53 34.76 -8.11
C LEU A 344 2.65 34.56 -9.35
N SER A 345 1.97 35.60 -9.83
CA SER A 345 1.16 35.52 -11.05
C SER A 345 2.00 35.25 -12.29
N SER A 346 3.30 35.58 -12.26
CA SER A 346 4.27 35.24 -13.31
C SER A 346 4.69 33.76 -13.30
N LEU A 347 4.32 32.99 -12.26
CA LEU A 347 4.69 31.58 -12.08
C LEU A 347 3.43 30.68 -12.00
N PRO A 348 2.62 30.62 -13.08
CA PRO A 348 1.32 29.96 -13.05
C PRO A 348 1.41 28.43 -12.93
N GLU A 349 2.40 27.78 -13.55
CA GLU A 349 2.53 26.32 -13.48
C GLU A 349 3.05 25.86 -12.12
N LEU A 350 3.97 26.61 -11.52
CA LEU A 350 4.39 26.39 -10.15
C LEU A 350 3.22 26.51 -9.18
N SER A 351 2.37 27.53 -9.36
CA SER A 351 1.17 27.72 -8.52
C SER A 351 0.20 26.55 -8.62
N LYS A 352 -0.04 26.02 -9.83
CA LYS A 352 -0.85 24.80 -10.02
C LYS A 352 -0.22 23.60 -9.32
N TYR A 353 1.09 23.42 -9.46
CA TYR A 353 1.83 22.30 -8.85
C TYR A 353 1.75 22.32 -7.31
N ILE A 354 1.90 23.48 -6.69
CA ILE A 354 1.75 23.65 -5.24
C ILE A 354 0.32 23.32 -4.79
N GLY A 355 -0.69 23.74 -5.55
CA GLY A 355 -2.08 23.37 -5.32
C GLY A 355 -2.30 21.85 -5.37
N TYR A 356 -1.73 21.19 -6.38
CA TYR A 356 -1.76 19.74 -6.54
C TYR A 356 -1.12 19.01 -5.35
N ILE A 357 0.09 19.38 -4.93
CA ILE A 357 0.76 18.80 -3.76
C ILE A 357 -0.11 18.97 -2.51
N SER A 358 -0.68 20.16 -2.33
CA SER A 358 -1.50 20.48 -1.16
C SER A 358 -2.73 19.57 -1.06
N LEU A 359 -3.39 19.28 -2.19
CA LEU A 359 -4.50 18.32 -2.26
C LEU A 359 -4.04 16.90 -1.94
N TYR A 360 -2.92 16.48 -2.55
CA TYR A 360 -2.39 15.12 -2.38
C TYR A 360 -1.92 14.83 -0.94
N GLU A 361 -1.36 15.84 -0.26
CA GLU A 361 -0.94 15.72 1.14
C GLU A 361 -2.08 15.86 2.15
N ALA A 362 -3.15 16.60 1.82
CA ALA A 362 -4.33 16.70 2.69
C ALA A 362 -5.15 15.39 2.71
N MET A 363 -4.99 14.56 1.68
CA MET A 363 -5.73 13.32 1.52
C MET A 363 -5.18 12.19 2.41
N ASP A 364 -6.07 11.60 3.20
CA ASP A 364 -5.83 10.35 3.91
C ASP A 364 -6.00 9.16 2.95
N LYS A 365 -4.89 8.74 2.35
CA LYS A 365 -4.82 7.64 1.38
C LYS A 365 -5.35 6.31 1.93
N THR A 366 -5.29 6.13 3.25
CA THR A 366 -5.74 4.88 3.89
C THR A 366 -7.25 4.74 3.85
N LYS A 367 -7.98 5.85 3.76
CA LYS A 367 -9.44 5.88 3.77
C LYS A 367 -10.10 5.92 2.40
N VAL A 368 -9.35 6.22 1.34
CA VAL A 368 -9.92 6.39 -0.02
C VAL A 368 -10.72 5.16 -0.46
N MET A 369 -10.17 3.96 -0.23
CA MET A 369 -10.85 2.71 -0.64
C MET A 369 -12.05 2.39 0.25
N ASP A 370 -11.95 2.63 1.56
CA ASP A 370 -13.06 2.45 2.50
C ASP A 370 -14.22 3.40 2.16
N GLU A 371 -13.91 4.68 1.94
CA GLU A 371 -14.88 5.68 1.46
C GLU A 371 -15.51 5.22 0.14
N LYS A 372 -14.75 4.59 -0.77
CA LYS A 372 -15.26 4.15 -2.06
C LYS A 372 -16.28 3.03 -1.88
N ASP A 373 -15.98 2.07 -1.02
CA ASP A 373 -16.89 0.96 -0.74
C ASP A 373 -18.19 1.45 -0.08
N ILE A 374 -18.09 2.39 0.86
CA ILE A 374 -19.26 2.98 1.52
C ILE A 374 -20.10 3.82 0.53
N LEU A 375 -19.46 4.66 -0.29
CA LEU A 375 -20.14 5.49 -1.28
C LEU A 375 -20.83 4.64 -2.35
N GLU A 376 -20.14 3.60 -2.84
CA GLU A 376 -20.70 2.64 -3.79
C GLU A 376 -21.95 1.97 -3.24
N PHE A 377 -21.91 1.55 -1.96
CA PHE A 377 -23.08 0.98 -1.29
C PHE A 377 -24.23 1.98 -1.20
N LYS A 378 -23.97 3.22 -0.76
CA LYS A 378 -24.98 4.27 -0.63
C LYS A 378 -25.64 4.65 -1.94
N ILE A 379 -24.87 4.69 -3.03
CA ILE A 379 -25.42 4.94 -4.36
C ILE A 379 -26.33 3.78 -4.79
N LYS A 380 -25.92 2.52 -4.59
CA LYS A 380 -26.76 1.36 -4.91
C LYS A 380 -28.07 1.38 -4.12
N ASP A 381 -28.00 1.68 -2.82
CA ASP A 381 -29.17 1.79 -1.93
C ASP A 381 -30.16 2.84 -2.45
N ALA A 382 -29.67 4.03 -2.79
CA ALA A 382 -30.48 5.13 -3.34
C ALA A 382 -30.98 4.92 -4.79
N ILE A 383 -30.50 3.89 -5.50
CA ILE A 383 -31.05 3.47 -6.80
C ILE A 383 -32.16 2.42 -6.62
N ILE A 384 -32.13 1.68 -5.51
CA ILE A 384 -33.10 0.63 -5.19
C ILE A 384 -34.35 1.22 -4.53
N GLU A 385 -34.18 2.22 -3.65
CA GLU A 385 -35.27 3.05 -3.12
C GLU A 385 -35.96 3.86 -4.22
#